data_AF-E0NC79-F1
#
_entry.id   AF-E0NC79-F1
#
_cell.length_a   1.000
_cell.length_b   1.000
_cell.length_c   1.000
_cell.angle_alpha   90.00
_cell.angle_beta   90.00
_cell.angle_gamma   90.00
#
_symmetry.space_group_name_H-M   'P 1'
#
loop_
_entity.id
_entity.type
_entity.pdbx_description
1 polymer ?
#
loop_
_entity_poly.entity_id
_entity_poly.type
_entity_poly.pdbx_seq_one_letter_code
_entity_poly.pdbx_strand_id
1 'polypeptide(L)'
;MTGFNDAASVASSTDIKGKYVAGVKVEKGVITATMLSSGVNNEIKGKKLSLWAKRQDGSVKWFCGQPVQRANANGANNDEVTAATGKGTDKIDTKHLPSTCRDESTAS
;
A
#
# COMPACT_ATOMS: atom_id res chain seq x y z
N MET A 1 0.59 -9.81 -17.32
CA MET A 1 -0.67 -9.98 -16.55
C MET A 1 -0.91 -8.70 -15.80
N THR A 2 -2.14 -8.18 -15.83
CA THR A 2 -2.52 -6.97 -15.09
C THR A 2 -2.33 -7.23 -13.59
N GLY A 3 -1.72 -6.33 -12.84
CA GLY A 3 -1.34 -6.58 -11.43
C GLY A 3 -2.43 -6.19 -10.42
N PHE A 4 -3.70 -6.45 -10.72
CA PHE A 4 -4.84 -6.03 -9.87
C PHE A 4 -5.39 -7.19 -9.04
N ASN A 5 -6.32 -6.91 -8.11
CA ASN A 5 -6.94 -7.90 -7.21
C ASN A 5 -7.37 -9.19 -7.95
N ASP A 6 -8.14 -9.08 -9.02
CA ASP A 6 -8.68 -10.24 -9.74
C ASP A 6 -7.58 -11.11 -10.36
N ALA A 7 -6.52 -10.48 -10.88
CA ALA A 7 -5.38 -11.20 -11.45
C ALA A 7 -4.55 -11.94 -10.39
N ALA A 8 -4.62 -11.48 -9.14
CA ALA A 8 -4.08 -12.18 -7.98
C ALA A 8 -5.06 -13.20 -7.38
N SER A 9 -6.25 -13.38 -7.98
CA SER A 9 -7.33 -14.24 -7.46
C SER A 9 -7.74 -13.91 -6.02
N VAL A 10 -7.64 -12.63 -5.65
CA VAL A 10 -8.14 -12.12 -4.36
C VAL A 10 -9.43 -11.34 -4.56
N ALA A 11 -10.20 -11.20 -3.48
CA ALA A 11 -11.46 -10.47 -3.50
C ALA A 11 -11.31 -9.03 -4.02
N SER A 12 -12.40 -8.48 -4.54
CA SER A 12 -12.42 -7.11 -5.06
C SER A 12 -12.04 -6.09 -3.97
N SER A 13 -11.55 -4.92 -4.37
CA SER A 13 -11.00 -3.97 -3.39
C SER A 13 -12.02 -3.48 -2.35
N THR A 14 -13.31 -3.46 -2.68
CA THR A 14 -14.41 -3.06 -1.78
C THR A 14 -14.97 -4.19 -0.93
N ASP A 15 -14.59 -5.44 -1.24
CA ASP A 15 -14.98 -6.62 -0.47
C ASP A 15 -13.96 -6.91 0.64
N ILE A 16 -12.70 -6.53 0.46
CA ILE A 16 -11.67 -6.57 1.50
C ILE A 16 -11.78 -5.33 2.40
N LYS A 17 -12.67 -5.40 3.39
CA LYS A 17 -12.99 -4.30 4.31
C LYS A 17 -13.09 -4.79 5.75
N GLY A 18 -13.11 -3.85 6.69
CA GLY A 18 -13.26 -4.15 8.11
C GLY A 18 -13.72 -2.94 8.91
N LYS A 19 -13.70 -3.06 10.25
CA LYS A 19 -14.19 -2.02 11.17
C LYS A 19 -13.63 -0.62 10.89
N TYR A 20 -12.40 -0.52 10.39
CA TYR A 20 -11.69 0.74 10.14
C TYR A 20 -11.18 0.90 8.71
N VAL A 21 -11.35 -0.12 7.86
CA VAL A 21 -10.78 -0.20 6.51
C VAL A 21 -11.92 -0.19 5.51
N ALA A 22 -11.91 0.80 4.61
CA ALA A 22 -12.89 0.96 3.54
C ALA A 22 -12.66 -0.02 2.39
N GLY A 23 -11.41 -0.36 2.12
CA GLY A 23 -11.03 -1.26 1.04
C GLY A 23 -9.53 -1.49 0.96
N VAL A 24 -9.14 -2.59 0.31
CA VAL A 24 -7.73 -2.95 0.06
C VAL A 24 -7.54 -3.22 -1.43
N LYS A 25 -6.78 -2.34 -2.08
CA LYS A 25 -6.47 -2.43 -3.51
C LYS A 25 -5.08 -3.03 -3.72
N VAL A 26 -4.98 -4.00 -4.60
CA VAL A 26 -3.72 -4.49 -5.14
C VAL A 26 -3.51 -3.84 -6.50
N GLU A 27 -2.34 -3.26 -6.72
CA GLU A 27 -1.95 -2.67 -8.00
C GLU A 27 -0.45 -2.89 -8.24
N LYS A 28 -0.14 -3.69 -9.26
CA LYS A 28 1.22 -4.05 -9.66
C LYS A 28 2.04 -4.58 -8.47
N GLY A 29 1.43 -5.41 -7.62
CA GLY A 29 2.08 -5.97 -6.44
C GLY A 29 2.27 -5.01 -5.26
N VAL A 30 1.74 -3.78 -5.34
CA VAL A 30 1.58 -2.89 -4.19
C VAL A 30 0.18 -3.07 -3.62
N ILE A 31 0.09 -3.31 -2.32
CA ILE A 31 -1.16 -3.44 -1.59
C ILE A 31 -1.42 -2.12 -0.87
N THR A 32 -2.57 -1.49 -1.10
CA THR A 32 -2.92 -0.21 -0.49
C THR A 32 -4.24 -0.31 0.25
N ALA A 33 -4.20 -0.08 1.56
CA ALA A 33 -5.38 -0.03 2.40
C ALA A 33 -5.88 1.42 2.50
N THR A 34 -7.20 1.61 2.43
CA THR A 34 -7.84 2.91 2.63
C THR A 34 -8.65 2.88 3.92
N MET A 35 -8.43 3.86 4.79
CA MET A 35 -9.19 4.01 6.04
C MET A 35 -10.61 4.49 5.75
N LEU A 36 -11.58 4.11 6.59
CA LEU A 36 -12.95 4.62 6.51
C LEU A 36 -13.01 6.14 6.68
N SER A 37 -14.10 6.74 6.18
CA SER A 37 -14.39 8.18 6.37
C SER A 37 -15.16 8.47 7.66
N SER A 38 -15.71 7.45 8.32
CA SER A 38 -16.46 7.52 9.58
C SER A 38 -15.97 6.44 10.55
N GLY A 39 -16.22 6.64 11.85
CA GLY A 39 -15.82 5.67 12.89
C GLY A 39 -14.29 5.52 13.10
N VAL A 40 -13.48 6.42 12.55
CA VAL A 40 -12.03 6.49 12.72
C VAL A 40 -11.59 7.89 13.19
N ASN A 41 -10.36 8.00 13.67
CA ASN A 41 -9.77 9.28 14.07
C ASN A 41 -9.80 10.29 12.90
N ASN A 42 -10.14 11.55 13.19
CA ASN A 42 -10.26 12.62 12.19
C ASN A 42 -8.99 12.80 11.35
N GLU A 43 -7.82 12.60 11.94
CA GLU A 43 -6.52 12.75 11.30
C GLU A 43 -6.19 11.58 10.35
N ILE A 44 -6.98 10.50 10.33
CA ILE A 44 -6.76 9.34 9.44
C ILE A 44 -7.91 9.01 8.49
N LYS A 45 -9.01 9.77 8.53
CA LYS A 45 -10.19 9.54 7.68
C LYS A 45 -9.82 9.54 6.20
N GLY A 46 -10.19 8.48 5.48
CA GLY A 46 -9.93 8.33 4.04
C GLY A 46 -8.45 8.23 3.65
N LYS A 47 -7.52 8.27 4.62
CA LYS A 47 -6.09 8.17 4.37
C LYS A 47 -5.67 6.74 4.06
N LYS A 48 -4.46 6.59 3.55
CA LYS A 48 -3.94 5.33 3.02
C LYS A 48 -2.56 5.00 3.59
N LEU A 49 -2.28 3.70 3.62
CA LEU A 49 -0.94 3.12 3.78
C LEU A 49 -0.76 2.04 2.72
N SER A 50 0.50 1.71 2.42
CA SER A 50 0.84 0.67 1.47
C SER A 50 1.77 -0.38 2.06
N LEU A 51 1.62 -1.61 1.59
CA LEU A 51 2.60 -2.66 1.69
C LEU A 51 3.15 -2.97 0.31
N TRP A 52 4.46 -3.15 0.21
CA TRP A 52 5.12 -3.55 -1.03
C TRP A 52 6.27 -4.48 -0.72
N ALA A 53 6.67 -5.26 -1.72
CA ALA A 53 7.79 -6.17 -1.61
C ALA A 53 8.90 -5.79 -2.58
N LYS A 54 10.15 -6.07 -2.20
CA LYS A 54 11.33 -6.07 -3.06
C LYS A 54 12.01 -7.43 -2.99
N ARG A 55 12.56 -7.91 -4.10
CA ARG A 55 13.34 -9.17 -4.11
C ARG A 55 14.65 -9.01 -3.32
N GLN A 56 15.00 -10.04 -2.57
CA GLN A 56 16.26 -10.16 -1.83
C GLN A 56 16.71 -11.63 -1.84
N ASP A 57 17.88 -11.91 -2.45
CA ASP A 57 18.59 -13.19 -2.36
C ASP A 57 17.71 -14.45 -2.49
N GLY A 58 16.87 -14.48 -3.52
CA GLY A 58 15.96 -15.63 -3.79
C GLY A 58 14.65 -15.61 -3.00
N SER A 59 14.42 -14.59 -2.18
CA SER A 59 13.18 -14.32 -1.46
C SER A 59 12.63 -12.92 -1.75
N VAL A 60 11.58 -12.50 -1.04
CA VAL A 60 11.10 -11.11 -1.06
C VAL A 60 11.04 -10.56 0.36
N LYS A 61 11.49 -9.32 0.54
CA LYS A 61 11.32 -8.55 1.77
C LYS A 61 10.13 -7.61 1.61
N TRP A 62 9.23 -7.62 2.59
CA TRP A 62 8.09 -6.72 2.65
C TRP A 62 8.41 -5.46 3.44
N PHE A 63 7.78 -4.37 3.02
CA PHE A 63 7.85 -3.06 3.62
C PHE A 63 6.44 -2.54 3.87
N CYS A 64 6.31 -1.68 4.85
CA CYS A 64 5.04 -1.06 5.23
C CYS A 64 5.27 0.42 5.50
N GLY A 65 4.44 1.27 4.90
CA GLY A 65 4.62 2.70 5.07
C GLY A 65 3.56 3.53 4.38
N GLN A 66 3.92 4.78 4.13
CA GLN A 66 3.07 5.69 3.38
C GLN A 66 2.77 5.16 1.97
N PRO A 67 1.71 5.66 1.31
CA PRO A 67 1.33 5.21 -0.01
C PRO A 67 2.46 5.27 -1.04
N VAL A 68 2.68 4.14 -1.73
CA VAL A 68 3.64 4.00 -2.83
C VAL A 68 2.96 3.48 -4.09
N GLN A 69 3.64 3.59 -5.22
CA GLN A 69 3.20 3.07 -6.51
C GLN A 69 4.36 2.35 -7.20
N ARG A 70 4.01 1.31 -7.97
CA ARG A 70 4.95 0.59 -8.82
C ARG A 70 4.67 0.91 -10.28
N ALA A 71 5.70 1.22 -11.05
CA ALA A 71 5.55 1.53 -12.47
C ALA A 71 5.09 0.30 -13.27
N ASN A 72 5.69 -0.87 -13.01
CA ASN A 72 5.42 -2.12 -13.74
C ASN A 72 5.38 -3.32 -12.77
N ALA A 73 4.40 -4.21 -12.95
CA ALA A 73 4.27 -5.45 -12.16
C ALA A 73 5.43 -6.44 -12.39
N ASN A 74 6.09 -6.37 -13.55
CA ASN A 74 7.16 -7.28 -13.97
C ASN A 74 8.43 -6.51 -14.34
N GLY A 75 8.68 -5.36 -13.69
CA GLY A 75 9.85 -4.53 -14.00
C GLY A 75 11.16 -5.26 -13.73
N ALA A 76 12.13 -5.12 -14.64
CA ALA A 76 13.49 -5.66 -14.48
C ALA A 76 14.30 -4.96 -13.37
N ASN A 77 13.87 -3.77 -12.95
CA ASN A 77 14.56 -2.92 -11.97
C ASN A 77 14.11 -3.24 -10.54
N ASN A 78 14.61 -4.34 -9.99
CA ASN A 78 14.62 -4.68 -8.55
C ASN A 78 13.30 -4.42 -7.76
N ASP A 79 12.15 -4.55 -8.40
CA ASP A 79 10.86 -4.20 -7.80
C ASP A 79 10.87 -2.81 -7.12
N GLU A 80 11.40 -1.80 -7.81
CA GLU A 80 11.35 -0.42 -7.33
C GLU A 80 9.91 0.08 -7.16
N VAL A 81 9.71 0.90 -6.14
CA VAL A 81 8.48 1.67 -5.90
C VAL A 81 8.85 3.13 -5.69
N THR A 82 7.95 4.02 -6.04
CA THR A 82 8.05 5.45 -5.77
C THR A 82 6.93 5.87 -4.83
N ALA A 83 7.12 6.95 -4.07
CA ALA A 83 6.03 7.55 -3.33
C ALA A 83 4.85 7.83 -4.27
N ALA A 84 3.64 7.43 -3.87
CA ALA A 84 2.47 7.63 -4.70
C ALA A 84 2.23 9.13 -4.91
N THR A 85 1.92 9.52 -6.14
CA THR A 85 1.47 10.88 -6.48
C THR A 85 0.03 11.06 -6.00
N GLY A 86 -0.14 11.32 -4.71
CA GLY A 86 -1.40 11.73 -4.08
C GLY A 86 -1.29 13.16 -3.56
N LYS A 87 -2.44 13.84 -3.38
CA LYS A 87 -2.44 15.08 -2.61
C LYS A 87 -1.93 14.75 -1.20
N GLY A 88 -1.17 15.63 -0.55
CA GLY A 88 -0.57 15.36 0.77
C GLY A 88 -1.57 14.91 1.86
N THR A 89 -2.87 15.09 1.60
CA THR A 89 -3.99 14.62 2.41
C THR A 89 -4.20 13.10 2.41
N ASP A 90 -3.68 12.36 1.44
CA ASP A 90 -4.03 10.95 1.24
C ASP A 90 -3.16 9.99 2.07
N LYS A 91 -2.06 10.48 2.64
CA LYS A 91 -1.08 9.69 3.40
C LYS A 91 -1.34 9.78 4.89
N ILE A 92 -1.35 8.65 5.59
CA ILE A 92 -1.35 8.61 7.05
C ILE A 92 -0.04 9.26 7.54
N ASP A 93 -0.16 10.17 8.50
CA ASP A 93 1.00 10.80 9.13
C ASP A 93 1.81 9.73 9.90
N THR A 94 3.14 9.83 9.88
CA THR A 94 4.01 8.82 10.50
C THR A 94 3.77 8.68 12.00
N LYS A 95 3.28 9.72 12.69
CA LYS A 95 2.91 9.64 14.11
C LYS A 95 1.76 8.67 14.37
N HIS A 96 0.89 8.42 13.38
CA HIS A 96 -0.21 7.46 13.45
C HIS A 96 0.14 6.08 12.91
N LEU A 97 1.31 5.93 12.29
CA LEU A 97 1.79 4.63 11.84
C LEU A 97 2.52 3.92 13.01
N PRO A 98 2.31 2.60 13.18
CA PRO A 98 3.14 1.79 14.05
C PRO A 98 4.62 1.95 13.69
N SER A 99 5.53 1.74 14.66
CA SER A 99 6.98 1.88 14.43
C SER A 99 7.50 1.01 13.28
N THR A 100 6.89 -0.17 13.08
CA THR A 100 7.25 -1.13 12.04
C THR A 100 6.60 -0.86 10.68
N CYS A 101 5.83 0.22 10.53
CA CYS A 101 5.18 0.59 9.27
C CYS A 101 5.51 2.03 8.89
N ARG A 102 6.80 2.38 8.93
CA ARG A 102 7.31 3.72 8.61
C ARG A 102 8.40 3.67 7.54
N ASP A 103 8.39 2.63 6.71
CA ASP A 103 9.37 2.48 5.64
C ASP A 103 9.18 3.56 4.57
N GLU A 104 10.30 4.11 4.09
CA GLU A 104 10.31 4.97 2.91
C GLU A 104 10.25 4.12 1.63
N SER A 105 9.78 4.67 0.51
CA SER A 105 9.75 3.95 -0.77
C SER A 105 11.14 3.45 -1.23
N THR A 106 12.18 4.11 -0.75
CA THR A 106 13.60 3.83 -0.99
C THR A 106 14.19 2.74 -0.08
N ALA A 107 13.45 2.29 0.95
CA ALA A 107 13.90 1.24 1.87
C ALA A 107 14.28 -0.05 1.14
N SER A 108 15.34 -0.73 1.59
CA SER A 108 15.92 -1.92 0.96
C SER A 108 15.98 -3.11 1.87
#